data_AF-K1HG23-F1
#
_entry.id   AF-K1HG23-F1
#
_cell.length_a   1.000
_cell.length_b   1.000
_cell.length_c   1.000
_cell.angle_alpha   90.00
_cell.angle_beta   90.00
_cell.angle_gamma   90.00
#
_symmetry.space_group_name_H-M   'P 1'
#
loop_
_entity.id
_entity.type
_entity.pdbx_description
1 polymer ?
#
loop_
_entity_poly.entity_id
_entity_poly.type
_entity_poly.pdbx_seq_one_letter_code
_entity_poly.pdbx_strand_id
1 'polypeptide(L)'
;FNSFIEKGLFDKLNNVLNNDFGRVTYTEAIEILEKSGKKFEFPVKWGIDLQSEHERYLAEEYFKKPVFVTDYPKDIKAFYMKLNDDNKTVRAMDLLAPGIGEIIGGSQREDNYDLLVKRMDELGLNKEDYEFYLDLRRFGSFPHSGYGLGFERMMMYLTGMQNIRDVIPFPRTPNNAEF
;
A
#
# COMPACT_ATOMS: atom_id res chain seq x y z
N PHE A 1 -18.77 19.09 6.67
CA PHE A 1 -17.49 18.63 6.09
C PHE A 1 -17.03 19.51 4.92
N ASN A 2 -17.70 19.52 3.76
CA ASN A 2 -17.22 20.28 2.58
C ASN A 2 -17.05 21.81 2.78
N SER A 3 -17.89 22.46 3.59
CA SER A 3 -17.78 23.91 3.81
C SER A 3 -16.92 24.29 5.01
N PHE A 4 -16.70 23.35 5.94
CA PHE A 4 -16.21 23.65 7.29
C PHE A 4 -14.93 22.89 7.70
N ILE A 5 -14.62 21.76 7.04
CA ILE A 5 -13.46 20.92 7.35
C ILE A 5 -12.46 20.98 6.21
N GLU A 6 -12.86 20.54 5.01
CA GLU A 6 -12.03 20.58 3.81
C GLU A 6 -12.84 21.16 2.65
N LYS A 7 -12.41 22.32 2.15
CA LYS A 7 -13.01 22.94 0.97
C LYS A 7 -12.70 22.09 -0.26
N GLY A 8 -13.73 21.71 -1.02
CA GLY A 8 -13.59 20.86 -2.20
C GLY A 8 -13.57 19.36 -1.91
N LEU A 9 -13.88 18.94 -0.67
CA LEU A 9 -14.02 17.54 -0.29
C LEU A 9 -14.97 16.77 -1.23
N PHE A 10 -16.12 17.35 -1.57
CA PHE A 10 -17.06 16.67 -2.46
C PHE A 10 -16.50 16.51 -3.87
N ASP A 11 -15.72 17.47 -4.36
CA ASP A 11 -15.04 17.35 -5.66
C ASP A 11 -13.99 16.23 -5.62
N LYS A 12 -13.23 16.13 -4.53
CA LYS A 12 -12.28 15.03 -4.29
C LYS A 12 -12.98 13.67 -4.25
N LEU A 13 -14.08 13.54 -3.52
CA LEU A 13 -14.84 12.29 -3.42
C LEU A 13 -15.51 11.92 -4.76
N ASN A 14 -16.04 12.92 -5.48
CA ASN A 14 -16.59 12.72 -6.82
C ASN A 14 -15.50 12.36 -7.84
N ASN A 15 -14.27 12.84 -7.67
CA ASN A 15 -13.14 12.41 -8.49
C ASN A 15 -12.91 10.90 -8.32
N VAL A 16 -12.90 10.39 -7.09
CA VAL A 16 -12.77 8.94 -6.85
C VAL A 16 -13.95 8.15 -7.41
N LEU A 17 -15.17 8.64 -7.23
CA LEU A 17 -16.39 7.95 -7.68
C LEU A 17 -16.49 7.86 -9.22
N ASN A 18 -16.05 8.90 -9.93
CA ASN A 18 -16.30 9.05 -11.37
C ASN A 18 -15.07 8.81 -12.25
N ASN A 19 -13.89 8.49 -11.70
CA ASN A 19 -12.69 8.20 -12.48
C ASN A 19 -12.27 6.73 -12.38
N ASP A 20 -11.78 6.20 -13.50
CA ASP A 20 -11.01 4.96 -13.50
C ASP A 20 -9.68 5.14 -12.78
N PHE A 21 -9.29 4.14 -11.99
CA PHE A 21 -8.07 4.21 -11.21
C PHE A 21 -6.86 4.03 -12.13
N GLY A 22 -5.84 4.86 -11.93
CA GLY A 22 -4.54 4.67 -12.56
C GLY A 22 -3.95 3.32 -12.15
N ARG A 23 -3.09 2.77 -13.01
CA ARG A 23 -2.29 1.58 -12.70
C ARG A 23 -0.89 1.81 -13.24
N VAL A 24 0.11 1.54 -12.41
CA VAL A 24 1.51 1.72 -12.75
C VAL A 24 2.32 0.68 -11.98
N THR A 25 3.36 0.13 -12.60
CA THR A 25 4.29 -0.72 -11.85
C THR A 25 5.18 0.13 -10.95
N TYR A 26 5.73 -0.45 -9.88
CA TYR A 26 6.71 0.23 -9.01
C TYR A 26 7.89 0.76 -9.83
N THR A 27 8.37 -0.02 -10.80
CA THR A 27 9.48 0.38 -11.66
C THR A 27 9.15 1.64 -12.46
N GLU A 28 7.98 1.69 -13.10
CA GLU A 28 7.51 2.88 -13.82
C GLU A 28 7.25 4.06 -12.87
N ALA A 29 6.74 3.81 -11.66
CA ALA A 29 6.53 4.84 -10.65
C ALA A 29 7.85 5.50 -10.23
N ILE A 30 8.91 4.71 -10.01
CA ILE A 30 10.26 5.24 -9.76
C ILE A 30 10.75 6.10 -10.94
N GLU A 31 10.59 5.62 -12.18
CA GLU A 31 10.98 6.42 -13.34
C GLU A 31 10.23 7.76 -13.45
N ILE A 32 8.93 7.77 -13.14
CA ILE A 32 8.11 8.99 -13.11
C ILE A 32 8.64 9.96 -12.05
N LEU A 33 8.93 9.45 -10.86
CA LEU A 33 9.45 10.25 -9.76
C LEU A 33 10.85 10.83 -10.06
N GLU A 34 11.75 10.04 -10.63
CA GLU A 34 13.09 10.49 -11.05
C GLU A 34 13.01 11.57 -12.16
N LYS A 35 12.05 11.44 -13.08
CA LYS A 35 11.82 12.39 -14.19
C LYS A 35 10.96 13.61 -13.80
N SER A 36 10.44 13.65 -12.57
CA SER A 36 9.52 14.72 -12.12
C SER A 36 10.14 16.12 -12.06
N GLY A 37 11.46 16.19 -11.90
CA GLY A 37 12.17 17.44 -11.60
C GLY A 37 11.87 18.03 -10.22
N LYS A 38 11.08 17.33 -9.38
CA LYS A 38 10.83 17.74 -7.99
C LYS A 38 11.98 17.34 -7.09
N LYS A 39 12.19 18.17 -6.06
CA LYS A 39 13.09 17.84 -4.95
C LYS A 39 12.25 17.19 -3.85
N PHE A 40 12.51 15.91 -3.62
CA PHE A 40 11.95 15.14 -2.51
C PHE A 40 12.92 15.19 -1.31
N GLU A 41 12.39 15.05 -0.10
CA GLU A 41 13.20 14.94 1.12
C GLU A 41 13.89 13.57 1.19
N PHE A 42 13.16 12.52 0.81
CA PHE A 42 13.64 11.16 0.74
C PHE A 42 14.16 10.80 -0.67
N PRO A 43 15.14 9.89 -0.77
CA PRO A 43 15.65 9.49 -2.07
C PRO A 43 14.58 8.76 -2.88
N VAL A 44 14.60 8.98 -4.19
CA VAL A 44 13.87 8.17 -5.18
C VAL A 44 14.88 7.26 -5.86
N LYS A 45 14.73 5.94 -5.65
CA LYS A 45 15.60 4.93 -6.26
C LYS A 45 14.89 3.58 -6.28
N TRP A 46 15.18 2.75 -7.28
CA TRP A 46 14.68 1.38 -7.31
C TRP A 46 15.24 0.55 -6.14
N GLY A 47 14.35 -0.18 -5.44
CA GLY A 47 14.69 -1.05 -4.31
C GLY A 47 14.53 -0.40 -2.92
N ILE A 48 14.09 0.86 -2.86
CA ILE A 48 13.67 1.51 -1.60
C ILE A 48 12.17 1.80 -1.65
N ASP A 49 11.53 1.77 -0.48
CA ASP A 49 10.08 1.96 -0.41
C ASP A 49 9.66 3.40 -0.70
N LEU A 50 8.48 3.56 -1.29
CA LEU A 50 7.93 4.88 -1.54
C LEU A 50 7.58 5.55 -0.21
N GLN A 51 7.86 6.84 -0.11
CA GLN A 51 7.49 7.66 1.04
C GLN A 51 6.20 8.40 0.72
N SER A 52 5.50 8.87 1.76
CA SER A 52 4.22 9.56 1.59
C SER A 52 4.29 10.75 0.61
N GLU A 53 5.41 11.47 0.55
CA GLU A 53 5.59 12.54 -0.45
C GLU A 53 5.64 12.03 -1.90
N HIS A 54 6.24 10.86 -2.14
CA HIS A 54 6.30 10.22 -3.46
C HIS A 54 4.92 9.73 -3.87
N GLU A 55 4.22 9.06 -2.95
CA GLU A 55 2.87 8.54 -3.18
C GLU A 55 1.88 9.67 -3.50
N ARG A 56 1.93 10.75 -2.71
CA ARG A 56 1.10 11.92 -2.91
C ARG A 56 1.41 12.61 -4.21
N TYR A 57 2.68 12.73 -4.61
CA TYR A 57 3.04 13.27 -5.92
C TYR A 57 2.41 12.47 -7.07
N LEU A 58 2.51 11.13 -7.02
CA LEU A 58 1.92 10.26 -8.03
C LEU A 58 0.41 10.46 -8.13
N ALA A 59 -0.30 10.45 -6.99
CA ALA A 59 -1.77 10.54 -6.97
C ALA A 59 -2.29 11.97 -7.24
N GLU A 60 -1.69 13.00 -6.65
CA GLU A 60 -2.18 14.39 -6.67
C GLU A 60 -1.72 15.17 -7.89
N GLU A 61 -0.49 14.96 -8.36
CA GLU A 61 0.13 15.83 -9.36
C GLU A 61 0.29 15.15 -10.71
N TYR A 62 0.80 13.91 -10.73
CA TYR A 62 1.03 13.18 -11.97
C TYR A 62 -0.27 12.58 -12.54
N PHE A 63 -0.91 11.69 -11.79
CA PHE A 63 -2.14 11.02 -12.24
C PHE A 63 -3.41 11.85 -11.98
N LYS A 64 -3.42 12.69 -10.93
CA LYS A 64 -4.57 13.53 -10.50
C LYS A 64 -5.85 12.72 -10.23
N LYS A 65 -5.66 11.47 -9.81
CA LYS A 65 -6.71 10.49 -9.52
C LYS A 65 -6.12 9.34 -8.68
N PRO A 66 -6.94 8.47 -8.06
CA PRO A 66 -6.44 7.29 -7.38
C PRO A 66 -5.61 6.40 -8.30
N VAL A 67 -4.51 5.84 -7.78
CA VAL A 67 -3.58 5.02 -8.57
C VAL A 67 -3.16 3.78 -7.79
N PHE A 68 -3.21 2.63 -8.45
CA PHE A 68 -2.57 1.41 -7.97
C PHE A 68 -1.11 1.40 -8.42
N VAL A 69 -0.20 1.25 -7.47
CA VAL A 69 1.19 0.88 -7.74
C VAL A 69 1.32 -0.62 -7.53
N THR A 70 1.84 -1.35 -8.52
CA THR A 70 1.95 -2.82 -8.48
C THR A 70 3.39 -3.31 -8.60
N ASP A 71 3.63 -4.59 -8.33
CA ASP A 71 4.90 -5.26 -8.64
C ASP A 71 6.11 -4.66 -7.91
N TYR A 72 5.99 -4.52 -6.59
CA TYR A 72 7.06 -4.01 -5.74
C TYR A 72 8.25 -4.98 -5.64
N PRO A 73 9.47 -4.48 -5.38
CA PRO A 73 10.63 -5.34 -5.13
C PRO A 73 10.39 -6.27 -3.96
N LYS A 74 10.74 -7.56 -4.12
CA LYS A 74 10.48 -8.58 -3.10
C LYS A 74 11.16 -8.26 -1.76
N ASP A 75 12.32 -7.60 -1.80
CA ASP A 75 13.20 -7.36 -0.64
C ASP A 75 12.70 -6.28 0.31
N ILE A 76 11.71 -5.49 -0.10
CA ILE A 76 11.06 -4.48 0.74
C ILE A 76 9.61 -4.85 1.10
N LYS A 77 9.16 -6.06 0.75
CA LYS A 77 7.80 -6.53 1.00
C LYS A 77 7.81 -7.85 1.80
N ALA A 78 6.64 -8.19 2.36
CA ALA A 78 6.49 -9.32 3.25
C ALA A 78 6.69 -10.68 2.55
N PHE A 79 7.12 -11.68 3.33
CA PHE A 79 7.45 -13.03 2.85
C PHE A 79 6.32 -13.76 2.12
N TYR A 80 5.07 -13.44 2.45
CA TYR A 80 3.89 -14.14 1.92
C TYR A 80 3.45 -13.66 0.54
N MET A 81 4.05 -12.60 -0.01
CA MET A 81 3.63 -12.04 -1.29
C MET A 81 4.15 -12.90 -2.45
N LYS A 82 3.28 -13.20 -3.43
CA LYS A 82 3.63 -14.09 -4.55
C LYS A 82 4.78 -13.52 -5.38
N LEU A 83 5.81 -14.32 -5.63
CA LEU A 83 6.94 -13.94 -6.47
C LEU A 83 6.49 -13.85 -7.94
N ASN A 84 6.89 -12.78 -8.63
CA ASN A 84 6.67 -12.63 -10.07
C ASN A 84 7.68 -13.46 -10.90
N ASP A 85 7.36 -13.68 -12.16
CA ASP A 85 8.19 -14.46 -13.09
C ASP A 85 9.58 -13.84 -13.33
N ASP A 86 9.72 -12.53 -13.05
CA ASP A 86 11.01 -11.82 -13.10
C ASP A 86 11.98 -12.17 -11.95
N ASN A 87 11.50 -12.92 -10.93
CA ASN A 87 12.21 -13.30 -9.70
C ASN A 87 12.75 -12.13 -8.85
N LYS A 88 12.31 -10.90 -9.14
CA LYS A 88 12.76 -9.65 -8.49
C LYS A 88 11.62 -8.94 -7.77
N THR A 89 10.42 -9.00 -8.32
CA THR A 89 9.24 -8.32 -7.79
C THR A 89 8.24 -9.33 -7.23
N VAL A 90 7.30 -8.83 -6.43
CA VAL A 90 6.17 -9.60 -5.91
C VAL A 90 4.86 -8.98 -6.36
N ARG A 91 3.80 -9.78 -6.47
CA ARG A 91 2.43 -9.34 -6.81
C ARG A 91 1.77 -8.55 -5.68
N ALA A 92 2.43 -7.48 -5.26
CA ALA A 92 1.94 -6.48 -4.34
C ALA A 92 1.15 -5.41 -5.09
N MET A 93 0.21 -4.79 -4.40
CA MET A 93 -0.45 -3.58 -4.86
C MET A 93 -0.72 -2.66 -3.68
N ASP A 94 -0.46 -1.37 -3.88
CA ASP A 94 -0.83 -0.31 -2.95
C ASP A 94 -1.73 0.69 -3.70
N LEU A 95 -2.90 1.03 -3.14
CA LEU A 95 -3.81 2.04 -3.67
C LEU A 95 -3.52 3.39 -3.04
N LEU A 96 -3.01 4.30 -3.85
CA LEU A 96 -2.71 5.67 -3.45
C LEU A 96 -3.90 6.58 -3.81
N ALA A 97 -4.34 7.37 -2.83
CA ALA A 97 -5.42 8.32 -3.00
C ALA A 97 -4.93 9.77 -2.81
N PRO A 98 -5.40 10.73 -3.64
CA PRO A 98 -4.99 12.12 -3.54
C PRO A 98 -5.27 12.72 -2.16
N GLY A 99 -4.26 13.27 -1.49
CA GLY A 99 -4.34 13.93 -0.18
C GLY A 99 -3.78 13.09 0.97
N ILE A 100 -3.92 11.76 0.94
CA ILE A 100 -3.57 10.87 2.06
C ILE A 100 -2.45 9.87 1.74
N GLY A 101 -2.14 9.65 0.45
CA GLY A 101 -1.22 8.60 0.02
C GLY A 101 -1.91 7.23 0.05
N GLU A 102 -1.21 6.19 0.48
CA GLU A 102 -1.75 4.83 0.59
C GLU A 102 -3.06 4.76 1.43
N ILE A 103 -4.09 4.06 0.94
CA ILE A 103 -5.29 3.70 1.72
C ILE A 103 -5.47 2.18 1.83
N ILE A 104 -5.13 1.44 0.77
CA ILE A 104 -5.24 -0.02 0.71
C ILE A 104 -3.88 -0.59 0.34
N GLY A 105 -3.44 -1.60 1.08
CA GLY A 105 -2.25 -2.40 0.75
C GLY A 105 -2.64 -3.87 0.62
N GLY A 106 -2.12 -4.56 -0.39
CA GLY A 106 -2.49 -5.95 -0.63
C GLY A 106 -1.54 -6.70 -1.53
N SER A 107 -1.82 -7.98 -1.74
CA SER A 107 -1.07 -8.83 -2.66
C SER A 107 -1.81 -10.10 -3.01
N GLN A 108 -1.42 -10.70 -4.14
CA GLN A 108 -1.58 -12.14 -4.32
C GLN A 108 -0.63 -12.86 -3.35
N ARG A 109 -1.12 -13.90 -2.69
CA ARG A 109 -0.33 -14.66 -1.72
C ARG A 109 0.45 -15.74 -2.44
N GLU A 110 1.65 -16.06 -1.95
CA GLU A 110 2.42 -17.17 -2.49
C GLU A 110 1.67 -18.47 -2.20
N ASP A 111 1.22 -19.11 -3.28
CA ASP A 111 0.47 -20.36 -3.27
C ASP A 111 1.38 -21.59 -3.49
N ASN A 112 2.63 -21.38 -3.91
CA ASN A 112 3.62 -22.46 -4.00
C ASN A 112 4.34 -22.67 -2.66
N TYR A 113 4.22 -23.88 -2.11
CA TYR A 113 4.83 -24.27 -0.84
C TYR A 113 6.36 -24.06 -0.81
N ASP A 114 7.07 -24.55 -1.83
CA ASP A 114 8.53 -24.53 -1.87
C ASP A 114 9.07 -23.10 -1.98
N LEU A 115 8.43 -22.25 -2.79
CA LEU A 115 8.79 -20.84 -2.91
C LEU A 115 8.54 -20.08 -1.61
N LEU A 116 7.42 -20.36 -0.93
CA LEU A 116 7.09 -19.75 0.36
C LEU A 116 8.12 -20.13 1.43
N VAL A 117 8.42 -21.43 1.57
CA VAL A 117 9.43 -21.94 2.52
C VAL A 117 10.80 -21.34 2.23
N LYS A 118 11.21 -21.31 0.96
CA LYS A 118 12.47 -20.68 0.56
C LYS A 118 12.52 -19.21 0.98
N ARG A 119 11.44 -18.45 0.78
CA ARG A 119 11.39 -17.03 1.17
C ARG A 119 11.41 -16.85 2.70
N MET A 120 10.78 -17.75 3.45
CA MET A 120 10.85 -17.75 4.90
C MET A 120 12.29 -18.01 5.39
N ASP A 121 13.02 -18.93 4.76
CA ASP A 121 14.42 -19.20 5.07
C ASP A 121 15.33 -18.00 4.76
N GLU A 122 15.13 -17.33 3.62
CA GLU A 122 15.84 -16.11 3.24
C GLU A 122 15.69 -14.98 4.28
N LEU A 123 14.54 -14.92 4.96
CA LEU A 123 14.20 -13.90 5.95
C LEU A 123 14.42 -14.36 7.40
N GLY A 124 14.90 -15.59 7.62
CA GLY A 124 15.19 -16.13 8.95
C GLY A 124 13.95 -16.38 9.81
N LEU A 125 12.80 -16.69 9.21
CA LEU A 125 11.57 -16.97 9.94
C LEU A 125 11.56 -18.40 10.50
N ASN A 126 11.11 -18.57 11.74
CA ASN A 126 10.93 -19.89 12.34
C ASN A 126 9.67 -20.56 11.78
N LYS A 127 9.85 -21.62 10.96
CA LYS A 127 8.75 -22.29 10.25
C LYS A 127 7.74 -22.96 11.17
N GLU A 128 8.17 -23.41 12.35
CA GLU A 128 7.31 -24.10 13.32
C GLU A 128 6.15 -23.20 13.78
N ASP A 129 6.38 -21.89 13.87
CA ASP A 129 5.36 -20.91 14.25
C ASP A 129 4.26 -20.74 13.17
N TYR A 130 4.54 -21.17 11.94
CA TYR A 130 3.69 -21.00 10.76
C TYR A 130 3.18 -22.33 10.20
N GLU A 131 3.31 -23.44 10.92
CA GLU A 131 2.94 -24.76 10.40
C GLU A 131 1.48 -24.79 9.89
N PHE A 132 0.56 -24.19 10.64
CA PHE A 132 -0.85 -24.06 10.20
C PHE A 132 -1.00 -23.25 8.90
N TYR A 133 -0.14 -22.25 8.69
CA TYR A 133 -0.17 -21.37 7.52
C TYR A 133 0.46 -22.04 6.29
N LEU A 134 1.48 -22.86 6.52
CA LEU A 134 2.13 -23.71 5.53
C LEU A 134 1.20 -24.84 5.06
N ASP A 135 0.39 -25.40 5.96
CA ASP A 135 -0.59 -26.43 5.65
C ASP A 135 -1.65 -25.96 4.63
N LEU A 136 -1.96 -24.66 4.61
CA LEU A 136 -2.82 -24.06 3.57
C LEU A 136 -2.23 -24.21 2.15
N ARG A 137 -0.93 -24.50 2.03
CA ARG A 137 -0.26 -24.80 0.76
C ARG A 137 -0.10 -26.29 0.51
N ARG A 138 -0.11 -27.12 1.55
CA ARG A 138 -0.01 -28.59 1.43
C ARG A 138 -1.34 -29.25 1.07
N PHE A 139 -2.44 -28.74 1.61
CA PHE A 139 -3.76 -29.38 1.50
C PHE A 139 -4.72 -28.58 0.62
N GLY A 140 -4.57 -28.72 -0.70
CA GLY A 140 -5.49 -28.12 -1.68
C GLY A 140 -5.27 -26.62 -1.88
N SER A 141 -4.02 -26.19 -2.07
CA SER A 141 -3.72 -24.79 -2.35
C SER A 141 -4.33 -24.33 -3.67
N PHE A 142 -4.63 -23.04 -3.73
CA PHE A 142 -5.15 -22.37 -4.92
C PHE A 142 -4.68 -20.91 -4.96
N PRO A 143 -4.61 -20.28 -6.14
CA PRO A 143 -4.29 -18.86 -6.26
C PRO A 143 -5.30 -18.00 -5.49
N HIS A 144 -4.82 -17.21 -4.53
CA HIS A 144 -5.67 -16.34 -3.71
C HIS A 144 -4.99 -14.99 -3.46
N SER A 145 -5.82 -13.95 -3.34
CA SER A 145 -5.36 -12.57 -3.12
C SER A 145 -6.19 -11.92 -2.02
N GLY A 146 -5.63 -10.91 -1.37
CA GLY A 146 -6.35 -10.13 -0.39
C GLY A 146 -5.66 -8.80 -0.11
N TYR A 147 -6.34 -7.95 0.65
CA TYR A 147 -5.87 -6.62 0.98
C TYR A 147 -6.30 -6.23 2.39
N GLY A 148 -5.62 -5.23 2.96
CA GLY A 148 -6.01 -4.52 4.16
C GLY A 148 -6.41 -3.09 3.81
N LEU A 149 -7.44 -2.58 4.49
CA LEU A 149 -7.89 -1.20 4.37
C LEU A 149 -7.68 -0.53 5.72
N GLY A 150 -6.94 0.58 5.75
CA GLY A 150 -6.83 1.41 6.94
C GLY A 150 -8.16 2.12 7.21
N PHE A 151 -8.97 1.60 8.13
CA PHE A 151 -10.31 2.14 8.39
C PHE A 151 -10.28 3.61 8.80
N GLU A 152 -9.40 3.99 9.73
CA GLU A 152 -9.25 5.38 10.16
C GLU A 152 -8.73 6.27 9.01
N ARG A 153 -7.81 5.78 8.16
CA ARG A 153 -7.36 6.52 6.97
C ARG A 153 -8.52 6.75 5.99
N MET A 154 -9.38 5.75 5.78
CA MET A 154 -10.61 5.92 5.00
C MET A 154 -11.53 6.97 5.63
N MET A 155 -11.71 6.95 6.95
CA MET A 155 -12.53 7.95 7.64
C MET A 155 -11.96 9.36 7.50
N MET A 156 -10.63 9.54 7.63
CA MET A 156 -9.96 10.82 7.33
C MET A 156 -10.25 11.27 5.90
N TYR A 157 -10.13 10.36 4.93
CA TYR A 157 -10.36 10.66 3.52
C TYR A 157 -11.79 11.12 3.23
N LEU A 158 -12.79 10.43 3.81
CA LEU A 158 -14.21 10.70 3.63
C LEU A 158 -14.68 11.98 4.35
N THR A 159 -14.11 12.27 5.52
CA THR A 159 -14.50 13.42 6.35
C THR A 159 -13.68 14.68 6.04
N GLY A 160 -12.48 14.52 5.48
CA GLY A 160 -11.50 15.58 5.27
C GLY A 160 -10.68 15.95 6.52
N MET A 161 -10.82 15.20 7.61
CA MET A 161 -10.04 15.41 8.83
C MET A 161 -8.56 15.11 8.57
N GLN A 162 -7.67 15.98 9.08
CA GLN A 162 -6.23 15.91 8.81
C GLN A 162 -5.45 15.09 9.86
N ASN A 163 -6.03 14.86 11.04
CA ASN A 163 -5.40 14.10 12.11
C ASN A 163 -6.13 12.78 12.33
N ILE A 164 -5.40 11.67 12.28
CA ILE A 164 -5.95 10.32 12.49
C ILE A 164 -6.59 10.14 13.87
N ARG A 165 -6.20 10.97 14.84
CA ARG A 165 -6.75 10.96 16.20
C ARG A 165 -8.20 11.46 16.26
N ASP A 166 -8.63 12.25 15.28
CA ASP A 166 -9.94 12.90 15.31
C ASP A 166 -11.02 12.08 14.60
N VAL A 167 -10.66 10.91 14.05
CA VAL A 167 -11.56 9.99 13.33
C VAL A 167 -11.79 8.68 14.08
N ILE A 168 -11.30 8.60 15.31
CA ILE A 168 -11.52 7.49 16.24
C ILE A 168 -11.92 8.09 17.60
N PRO A 169 -12.87 7.50 18.35
CA PRO A 169 -13.36 8.12 19.58
C PRO A 169 -12.29 8.36 20.64
N PHE A 170 -11.43 7.37 20.89
CA PHE A 170 -10.42 7.39 21.93
C PHE A 170 -9.08 6.87 21.37
N PRO A 171 -8.27 7.74 20.73
CA PRO A 171 -7.05 7.33 20.05
C PRO A 171 -6.00 6.77 21.04
N ARG A 172 -5.17 5.86 20.55
CA ARG A 172 -4.02 5.33 21.31
C ARG A 172 -2.74 5.72 20.59
N THR A 173 -1.88 6.48 21.28
CA THR A 173 -0.60 6.95 20.74
C THR A 173 0.48 6.87 21.81
N PRO A 174 1.79 6.97 21.48
CA PRO A 174 2.84 6.96 22.49
C PRO A 174 2.53 7.93 23.64
N ASN A 175 2.65 7.44 24.87
CA ASN A 175 2.33 8.15 26.13
C ASN A 175 0.86 8.57 26.30
N ASN A 176 -0.10 8.02 25.54
CA ASN A 176 -1.51 8.37 25.63
C ASN A 176 -2.42 7.13 25.52
N ALA A 177 -3.07 6.77 26.62
CA ALA A 177 -4.02 5.65 26.70
C ALA A 177 -5.33 5.97 27.43
N GLU A 178 -5.61 7.27 27.63
CA GLU A 178 -6.83 7.78 28.23
C GLU A 178 -8.00 7.80 27.23
N PHE A 179 -9.19 8.20 27.68
CA PHE A 179 -10.35 8.42 26.81
C PHE A 179 -10.16 9.72 26.02
#